data_AF-J9EJR7-F1
#
_entry.id   AF-J9EJR7-F1
#
_cell.length_a   1.000
_cell.length_b   1.000
_cell.length_c   1.000
_cell.angle_alpha   90.00
_cell.angle_beta   90.00
_cell.angle_gamma   90.00
#
_symmetry.space_group_name_H-M   'P 1'
#
loop_
_entity.id
_entity.type
_entity.pdbx_description
1 polymer ?
#
loop_
_entity_poly.entity_id
_entity_poly.type
_entity_poly.pdbx_seq_one_letter_code
_entity_poly.pdbx_strand_id
1 'polypeptide(L)'
;RKYREFRLHEERYIKQRDRILRDRLDRANGSDAAKNYLYELLDLQSNMNITLKIYETREEEMRHYILATVLQEATKIWNLLDPAHID
;
A
#
# COMPACT_ATOMS: atom_id res chain seq x y z
N ARG A 1 -9.67 18.32 -21.26
CA ARG A 1 -8.38 18.91 -20.83
C ARG A 1 -8.17 18.71 -19.32
N LYS A 2 -9.02 19.27 -18.45
CA LYS A 2 -8.95 19.13 -16.98
C LYS A 2 -8.89 17.70 -16.44
N TYR A 3 -9.72 16.78 -16.96
CA TYR A 3 -9.71 15.37 -16.51
C TYR A 3 -8.38 14.65 -16.79
N ARG A 4 -7.75 14.94 -17.94
CA ARG A 4 -6.47 14.32 -18.31
C ARG A 4 -5.34 14.83 -17.41
N GLU A 5 -5.33 16.12 -17.10
CA GLU A 5 -4.37 16.73 -16.17
C GLU A 5 -4.55 16.18 -14.75
N PHE A 6 -5.79 16.05 -14.29
CA PHE A 6 -6.12 15.41 -13.01
C PHE A 6 -5.62 13.96 -12.95
N ARG A 7 -5.94 13.13 -13.95
CA ARG A 7 -5.48 11.74 -14.02
C ARG A 7 -3.95 11.64 -13.96
N LEU A 8 -3.25 12.48 -14.72
CA LEU A 8 -1.78 12.51 -14.72
C LEU A 8 -1.20 12.93 -13.37
N HIS A 9 -1.86 13.85 -12.67
CA HIS A 9 -1.48 14.24 -11.32
C HIS A 9 -1.61 13.07 -10.35
N GLU A 10 -2.78 12.40 -10.34
CA GLU A 10 -3.03 11.24 -9.49
C GLU A 10 -2.06 10.10 -9.77
N GLU A 11 -1.79 9.79 -11.04
CA GLU A 11 -0.82 8.77 -11.44
C GLU A 11 0.60 9.09 -10.93
N ARG A 12 1.00 10.36 -10.95
CA ARG A 12 2.31 10.78 -10.41
C ARG A 12 2.36 10.67 -8.90
N TYR A 13 1.31 11.14 -8.22
CA TYR A 13 1.21 11.08 -6.77
C TYR A 13 1.23 9.63 -6.27
N ILE A 14 0.43 8.74 -6.87
CA ILE A 14 0.38 7.33 -6.52
C ILE A 14 1.75 6.66 -6.73
N LYS A 15 2.43 6.95 -7.84
CA LYS A 15 3.79 6.43 -8.10
C LYS A 15 4.81 6.94 -7.09
N GLN A 16 4.76 8.23 -6.73
CA GLN A 16 5.66 8.80 -5.74
C GLN A 16 5.42 8.17 -4.36
N ARG A 17 4.15 8.05 -3.96
CA ARG A 17 3.74 7.41 -2.70
C ARG A 17 4.19 5.96 -2.63
N ASP A 18 3.92 5.17 -3.66
CA ASP A 18 4.34 3.76 -3.72
C ASP A 18 5.86 3.63 -3.57
N ARG A 19 6.64 4.42 -4.33
CA ARG A 19 8.10 4.43 -4.23
C ARG A 19 8.59 4.77 -2.81
N ILE A 20 8.09 5.86 -2.23
CA ILE A 20 8.54 6.31 -0.90
C ILE A 20 8.20 5.26 0.16
N LEU A 21 7.00 4.67 0.11
CA LEU A 21 6.59 3.66 1.09
C LEU A 21 7.36 2.35 0.93
N ARG A 22 7.69 1.94 -0.29
CA ARG A 22 8.59 0.80 -0.53
C ARG A 22 9.99 1.06 0.00
N ASP A 23 10.58 2.22 -0.29
CA ASP A 23 11.91 2.58 0.22
C ASP A 23 11.95 2.58 1.75
N ARG A 24 10.86 3.03 2.41
CA ARG A 24 10.72 2.97 3.88
C ARG A 24 10.52 1.52 4.37
N LEU A 25 9.70 0.74 3.69
CA LEU A 25 9.42 -0.67 4.03
C LEU A 25 10.67 -1.55 3.87
N ASP A 26 11.48 -1.33 2.84
CA ASP A 26 12.76 -2.01 2.60
C ASP A 26 13.66 -1.89 3.83
N ARG A 27 13.71 -0.69 4.43
CA ARG A 27 14.52 -0.35 5.61
C ARG A 27 13.86 -0.70 6.94
N ALA A 28 12.57 -1.05 6.94
CA ALA A 28 11.86 -1.39 8.15
C ALA A 28 12.28 -2.78 8.65
N ASN A 29 12.45 -2.87 9.98
CA ASN A 29 12.59 -4.14 10.68
C ASN A 29 11.23 -4.82 10.79
N GLY A 30 11.21 -6.14 10.64
CA GLY A 30 10.02 -6.95 10.80
C GLY A 30 10.18 -8.30 10.12
N SER A 31 9.21 -9.19 10.33
CA SER A 31 9.17 -10.48 9.66
C SER A 31 8.93 -10.33 8.14
N ASP A 32 9.49 -11.25 7.37
CA ASP A 32 9.27 -11.30 5.92
C ASP A 32 7.78 -11.43 5.58
N ALA A 33 7.02 -12.17 6.41
CA ALA A 33 5.58 -12.32 6.22
C ALA A 33 4.83 -10.98 6.34
N ALA A 34 5.17 -10.16 7.34
CA ALA A 34 4.55 -8.84 7.52
C ALA A 34 4.95 -7.87 6.41
N LYS A 35 6.23 -7.90 5.99
CA LYS A 35 6.71 -7.07 4.87
C LYS A 35 6.06 -7.47 3.55
N ASN A 36 5.96 -8.76 3.25
CA ASN A 36 5.31 -9.27 2.04
C ASN A 36 3.84 -8.85 1.96
N TYR A 37 3.09 -8.97 3.07
CA TYR A 37 1.72 -8.46 3.13
C TYR A 37 1.62 -6.96 2.79
N LEU A 38 2.55 -6.13 3.30
CA LEU A 38 2.57 -4.71 3.00
C LEU A 38 2.98 -4.41 1.54
N TYR A 39 3.89 -5.17 0.94
CA TYR A 39 4.19 -5.04 -0.49
C TYR A 39 2.97 -5.37 -1.35
N GLU A 40 2.25 -6.44 -1.05
CA GLU A 40 1.01 -6.80 -1.76
C GLU A 40 -0.05 -5.71 -1.60
N LEU A 41 -0.15 -5.10 -0.41
CA LEU A 41 -1.08 -4.00 -0.16
C LEU A 41 -0.71 -2.76 -0.99
N LEU A 42 0.58 -2.45 -1.12
CA LEU A 42 1.08 -1.36 -1.96
C LEU A 42 0.86 -1.63 -3.45
N ASP A 43 1.05 -2.88 -3.91
CA ASP A 43 0.69 -3.30 -5.27
C ASP A 43 -0.80 -3.10 -5.55
N LEU A 44 -1.66 -3.45 -4.59
CA LEU A 44 -3.10 -3.26 -4.70
C LEU A 44 -3.50 -1.78 -4.72
N GLN A 45 -2.90 -0.95 -3.84
CA GLN A 45 -3.17 0.49 -3.75
C GLN A 45 -2.67 1.27 -4.98
N SER A 46 -1.56 0.83 -5.60
CA SER A 46 -1.00 1.48 -6.77
C SER A 46 -1.74 1.12 -8.08
N ASN A 47 -2.62 0.12 -8.04
CA ASN A 47 -3.36 -0.33 -9.21
C ASN A 47 -4.58 0.56 -9.51
N MET A 48 -4.38 1.54 -10.39
CA MET A 48 -5.46 2.44 -10.84
C MET A 48 -6.44 1.82 -11.86
N ASN A 49 -6.25 0.55 -12.24
CA ASN A 49 -7.08 -0.13 -13.25
C ASN A 49 -8.20 -0.98 -12.62
N ILE A 50 -8.31 -1.00 -11.28
CA ILE A 50 -9.38 -1.70 -10.57
C ILE A 50 -10.39 -0.71 -9.99
N THR A 51 -11.63 -1.19 -9.81
CA THR A 51 -12.66 -0.40 -9.13
C THR A 51 -12.46 -0.44 -7.62
N LEU A 52 -13.05 0.54 -6.92
CA LEU A 52 -13.05 0.56 -5.45
C LEU A 52 -13.59 -0.74 -4.85
N LYS A 53 -14.67 -1.29 -5.42
CA LYS A 53 -15.23 -2.57 -4.96
C LYS A 53 -14.23 -3.72 -5.08
N ILE A 54 -13.49 -3.81 -6.18
CA ILE A 54 -12.46 -4.86 -6.36
C ILE A 54 -11.32 -4.66 -5.36
N TYR A 55 -10.92 -3.42 -5.12
CA TYR A 55 -9.92 -3.08 -4.11
C TYR A 55 -10.37 -3.56 -2.72
N GLU A 56 -11.57 -3.17 -2.27
CA GLU A 56 -12.11 -3.51 -0.94
C GLU A 56 -12.22 -5.03 -0.75
N THR A 57 -12.75 -5.75 -1.76
CA THR A 57 -12.85 -7.21 -1.70
C THR A 57 -11.48 -7.88 -1.58
N ARG A 58 -10.50 -7.47 -2.39
CA ARG A 58 -9.16 -8.08 -2.35
C ARG A 58 -8.43 -7.77 -1.04
N GLU A 59 -8.54 -6.54 -0.56
CA GLU A 59 -7.91 -6.14 0.68
C GLU A 59 -8.54 -6.88 1.88
N GLU A 60 -9.86 -7.08 1.86
CA GLU A 60 -10.55 -7.93 2.83
C GLU A 60 -10.09 -9.40 2.75
N GLU A 61 -9.97 -9.98 1.56
CA GLU A 61 -9.44 -11.33 1.37
C GLU A 61 -8.01 -11.46 1.94
N MET A 62 -7.12 -10.52 1.63
CA MET A 62 -5.75 -10.49 2.15
C MET A 62 -5.72 -10.50 3.68
N ARG A 63 -6.60 -9.72 4.34
CA ARG A 63 -6.71 -9.71 5.80
C ARG A 63 -7.23 -11.02 6.39
N HIS A 64 -8.10 -11.73 5.68
CA HIS A 64 -8.65 -13.01 6.15
C HIS A 64 -7.66 -14.16 6.04
N TYR A 65 -6.78 -14.14 5.03
CA TYR A 65 -5.84 -15.24 4.78
C TYR A 65 -4.54 -15.15 5.61
N ILE A 66 -4.25 -13.99 6.19
CA ILE A 66 -3.04 -13.80 6.97
C ILE A 66 -3.25 -14.11 8.46
N LEU A 67 -2.19 -14.60 9.11
CA LEU A 67 -2.20 -14.81 10.56
C LEU A 67 -2.37 -13.47 11.29
N ALA A 68 -3.21 -13.45 12.32
CA ALA A 68 -3.48 -12.25 13.11
C ALA A 68 -2.21 -11.60 13.70
N THR A 69 -1.21 -12.40 14.09
CA THR A 69 0.08 -11.92 14.58
C THR A 69 0.87 -11.17 13.51
N VAL A 70 0.86 -11.68 12.27
CA VAL A 70 1.51 -11.05 11.13
C VAL A 70 0.79 -9.76 10.75
N LEU A 71 -0.55 -9.76 10.76
CA LEU A 71 -1.35 -8.54 10.54
C LEU A 71 -1.07 -7.46 11.59
N GLN A 72 -0.93 -7.85 12.85
CA GLN A 72 -0.61 -6.92 13.94
C GLN A 72 0.80 -6.33 13.76
N GLU A 73 1.78 -7.14 13.36
CA GLU A 73 3.13 -6.67 13.05
C GLU A 73 3.13 -5.72 11.83
N ALA A 74 2.47 -6.12 10.75
CA ALA A 74 2.31 -5.30 9.55
C ALA A 74 1.66 -3.95 9.88
N THR A 75 0.65 -3.92 10.75
CA THR A 75 0.03 -2.66 11.22
C THR A 75 1.03 -1.76 11.95
N LYS A 76 1.91 -2.34 12.79
CA LYS A 76 2.97 -1.56 13.48
C LYS A 76 3.97 -0.99 12.48
N ILE A 77 4.43 -1.82 11.53
CA ILE A 77 5.34 -1.39 10.47
C ILE A 77 4.70 -0.26 9.67
N TRP A 78 3.46 -0.44 9.22
CA TRP A 78 2.71 0.54 8.44
C TRP A 78 2.62 1.91 9.11
N ASN A 79 2.33 1.95 10.41
CA ASN A 79 2.30 3.19 11.18
C ASN A 79 3.67 3.88 11.24
N LEU A 80 4.77 3.11 11.28
CA LEU A 80 6.14 3.65 11.24
C LEU A 80 6.55 4.15 9.86
N LEU A 81 5.96 3.62 8.78
CA LEU A 81 6.20 4.11 7.43
C LEU A 81 5.62 5.51 7.20
N ASP A 82 4.74 5.98 8.09
CA ASP A 82 4.08 7.27 8.03
C ASP A 82 3.45 7.59 6.65
N PRO A 83 2.41 6.83 6.26
CA PRO A 83 1.80 6.90 4.93
C PRO A 83 1.04 8.20 4.64
N ALA A 84 0.85 9.05 5.66
CA ALA A 84 0.21 10.36 5.53
C ALA A 84 1.20 11.45 5.07
N HIS A 85 2.50 11.26 5.32
CA HIS A 85 3.54 12.24 5.00
C HIS A 85 4.44 11.71 3.87
N ILE A 86 4.06 12.08 2.64
CA ILE A 86 4.73 11.70 1.37
C ILE A 86 5.41 12.96 0.81
N ASP A 87 6.36 13.48 1.57
CA ASP A 87 7.18 14.64 1.20
C ASP A 87 8.40 14.21 0.37
#